data_AF-A0A0E0FMI8-F1
#
_entry.id   AF-A0A0E0FMI8-F1
#
_cell.length_a   1.000
_cell.length_b   1.000
_cell.length_c   1.000
_cell.angle_alpha   90.00
_cell.angle_beta   90.00
_cell.angle_gamma   90.00
#
_symmetry.space_group_name_H-M   'P 1'
#
loop_
_entity.id
_entity.type
_entity.pdbx_description
1 polymer ?
#
loop_
_entity_poly.entity_id
_entity_poly.type
_entity_poly.pdbx_seq_one_letter_code
_entity_poly.pdbx_strand_id
1 'polypeptide(L)'
;MDWASLPADLLFSISSHLREPEDFVHFRAVCPQWRAAMSHKEHAFFQPWIMASRWLEDEYSENVLFYSLSTLKTIKVHVPDMKSRRVATSSSSHLIAIDKDDDLSAVLINPLSGKTTALPRLPKFFHNNGAHGWITGEGVITVVLNN
;
A
#
# COMPACT_ATOMS: atom_id res chain seq x y z
N MET A 1 -6.07 33.00 4.78
CA MET A 1 -6.39 32.49 3.43
C MET A 1 -7.16 31.21 3.60
N ASP A 2 -8.33 31.09 2.97
CA ASP A 2 -9.11 29.85 2.99
C ASP A 2 -8.67 28.93 1.84
N TRP A 3 -7.79 27.97 2.15
CA TRP A 3 -7.33 26.99 1.17
C TRP A 3 -8.46 26.06 0.68
N ALA A 4 -9.57 25.95 1.42
CA ALA A 4 -10.74 25.19 0.96
C ALA A 4 -11.49 25.88 -0.20
N SER A 5 -11.26 27.18 -0.41
CA SER A 5 -11.91 27.99 -1.45
C SER A 5 -11.18 28.02 -2.80
N LEU A 6 -10.08 27.26 -2.97
CA LEU A 6 -9.34 27.27 -4.24
C LEU A 6 -10.20 26.75 -5.41
N PRO A 7 -10.13 27.41 -6.58
CA PRO A 7 -10.70 26.90 -7.83
C PRO A 7 -10.22 25.48 -8.16
N ALA A 8 -11.12 24.68 -8.73
CA ALA A 8 -10.83 23.29 -9.11
C ALA A 8 -9.62 23.17 -10.04
N ASP A 9 -9.45 24.12 -10.96
CA ASP A 9 -8.36 24.17 -11.94
C ASP A 9 -6.99 24.29 -11.26
N LEU A 10 -6.91 25.08 -10.18
CA LEU A 10 -5.69 25.19 -9.39
C LEU A 10 -5.45 23.93 -8.56
N LEU A 11 -6.50 23.34 -7.99
CA LEU A 11 -6.37 22.07 -7.27
C LEU A 11 -5.86 20.96 -8.20
N PHE A 12 -6.39 20.87 -9.41
CA PHE A 12 -5.93 19.95 -10.44
C PHE A 12 -4.47 20.22 -10.81
N SER A 13 -4.11 21.49 -11.05
CA SER A 13 -2.73 21.89 -11.34
C SER A 13 -1.75 21.58 -10.21
N ILE A 14 -2.14 21.70 -8.94
CA ILE A 14 -1.27 21.30 -7.81
C ILE A 14 -1.13 19.77 -7.81
N SER A 15 -2.25 19.08 -7.94
CA SER A 15 -2.32 17.62 -7.85
C SER A 15 -1.50 16.90 -8.93
N SER A 16 -1.42 17.47 -10.13
CA SER A 16 -0.64 16.91 -11.25
C SER A 16 0.88 16.92 -11.01
N HIS A 17 1.34 17.66 -10.01
CA HIS A 17 2.75 17.75 -9.63
C HIS A 17 3.11 16.90 -8.40
N LEU A 18 2.13 16.26 -7.77
CA LEU A 18 2.38 15.37 -6.63
C LEU A 18 3.00 14.07 -7.13
N ARG A 19 4.24 13.82 -6.71
CA ARG A 19 4.99 12.59 -7.05
C ARG A 19 5.10 11.63 -5.88
N GLU A 20 4.95 12.15 -4.66
CA GLU A 20 5.00 11.34 -3.44
C GLU A 20 3.60 10.89 -2.98
N PRO A 21 3.43 9.60 -2.67
CA PRO A 21 2.18 9.09 -2.10
C PRO A 21 1.82 9.74 -0.75
N GLU A 22 2.80 10.20 0.04
CA GLU A 22 2.53 10.91 1.30
C GLU A 22 1.86 12.27 1.04
N ASP A 23 2.41 13.08 0.14
CA ASP A 23 1.81 14.37 -0.25
C ASP A 23 0.41 14.17 -0.84
N PHE A 24 0.21 13.08 -1.59
CA PHE A 24 -1.11 12.69 -2.10
C PHE A 24 -2.12 12.40 -0.99
N VAL A 25 -1.74 11.66 0.05
CA VAL A 25 -2.62 11.38 1.19
C VAL A 25 -2.98 12.68 1.91
N HIS A 26 -2.01 13.54 2.17
CA HIS A 26 -2.23 14.84 2.81
C HIS A 26 -3.16 15.74 1.98
N PHE A 27 -2.94 15.82 0.67
CA PHE A 27 -3.78 16.59 -0.25
C PHE A 27 -5.25 16.15 -0.19
N ARG A 28 -5.51 14.84 -0.21
CA ARG A 28 -6.88 14.28 -0.13
C ARG A 28 -7.49 14.34 1.27
N ALA A 29 -6.71 14.62 2.30
CA ALA A 29 -7.17 14.72 3.67
C ALA A 29 -7.76 16.09 4.02
N VAL A 30 -7.47 17.14 3.23
CA VAL A 30 -7.89 18.53 3.51
C VAL A 30 -9.41 18.66 3.60
N CYS A 31 -10.14 18.43 2.50
CA CYS A 31 -11.60 18.48 2.47
C CYS A 31 -12.13 17.65 1.27
N PRO A 32 -13.46 17.41 1.17
CA PRO A 32 -14.04 16.66 0.05
C PRO A 32 -13.74 17.25 -1.33
N GLN A 33 -13.62 18.57 -1.46
CA GLN A 33 -13.31 19.23 -2.75
C GLN A 33 -11.88 18.90 -3.21
N TRP A 34 -10.89 19.00 -2.33
CA TRP A 34 -9.51 18.60 -2.61
C TRP A 34 -9.40 17.10 -2.91
N ARG A 35 -10.14 16.28 -2.17
CA ARG A 35 -10.21 14.83 -2.44
C ARG A 35 -10.75 14.50 -3.83
N ALA A 36 -11.72 15.27 -4.32
CA ALA A 36 -12.35 15.08 -5.62
C ALA A 36 -11.53 15.64 -6.79
N ALA A 37 -10.61 16.57 -6.53
CA ALA A 37 -9.74 17.16 -7.55
C ALA A 37 -8.69 16.17 -8.09
N MET A 38 -8.53 15.01 -7.46
CA MET A 38 -7.59 13.96 -7.89
C MET A 38 -8.33 12.73 -8.38
N SER A 39 -7.87 12.18 -9.50
CA SER A 39 -8.37 10.91 -10.04
C SER A 39 -7.47 9.74 -9.62
N HIS A 40 -8.05 8.57 -9.39
CA HIS A 40 -7.27 7.35 -9.09
C HIS A 40 -6.29 6.94 -10.20
N LYS A 41 -6.44 7.48 -11.43
CA LYS A 41 -5.50 7.23 -12.54
C LYS A 41 -4.16 7.95 -12.34
N GLU A 42 -4.12 8.98 -11.50
CA GLU A 42 -2.89 9.75 -11.21
C GLU A 42 -1.93 8.98 -10.30
N HIS A 43 -2.39 7.90 -9.67
CA HIS A 43 -1.52 6.99 -8.90
C HIS A 43 -0.43 6.34 -9.78
N ALA A 44 -0.63 6.28 -11.10
CA ALA A 44 0.36 5.78 -12.05
C ALA A 44 1.64 6.65 -12.10
N PHE A 45 1.62 7.85 -11.53
CA PHE A 45 2.78 8.76 -11.49
C PHE A 45 3.61 8.68 -10.21
N PHE A 46 3.21 7.87 -9.23
CA PHE A 46 4.01 7.74 -8.01
C PHE A 46 5.32 7.04 -8.29
N GLN A 47 6.39 7.58 -7.72
CA GLN A 47 7.67 6.91 -7.71
C GLN A 47 7.57 5.67 -6.81
N PRO A 48 8.24 4.56 -7.18
CA PRO A 48 8.08 3.31 -6.47
C PRO A 48 8.60 3.43 -5.03
N TRP A 49 7.77 3.02 -4.08
CA TRP A 49 8.19 2.78 -2.71
C TRP A 49 8.70 1.35 -2.57
N ILE A 50 9.94 1.22 -2.14
CA ILE A 50 10.55 -0.08 -1.86
C ILE A 50 10.24 -0.42 -0.41
N MET A 51 9.48 -1.49 -0.18
CA MET A 51 9.29 -1.99 1.18
C MET A 51 10.63 -2.49 1.73
N ALA A 52 11.03 -2.00 2.90
CA ALA A 52 12.14 -2.58 3.64
C ALA A 52 11.70 -3.93 4.21
N SER A 53 12.57 -4.93 4.14
CA SER A 53 12.23 -6.28 4.56
C SER A 53 11.91 -6.32 6.07
N ARG A 54 10.78 -6.92 6.45
CA ARG A 54 10.38 -7.03 7.88
C ARG A 54 10.96 -8.25 8.62
N TRP A 55 11.99 -8.92 8.07
CA TRP A 55 12.57 -10.13 8.67
C TRP A 55 13.19 -9.92 10.05
N LEU A 56 13.58 -8.67 10.35
CA LEU A 56 14.26 -8.28 11.60
C LEU A 56 13.39 -7.42 12.51
N GLU A 57 12.13 -7.14 12.12
CA GLU A 57 11.23 -6.33 12.94
C GLU A 57 10.57 -7.20 14.02
N ASP A 58 10.22 -6.55 15.14
CA ASP A 58 9.41 -7.16 16.19
C ASP A 58 8.13 -7.76 15.59
N GLU A 59 7.81 -8.99 15.97
CA GLU A 59 6.68 -9.76 15.45
C GLU A 59 5.33 -9.08 15.73
N TYR A 60 5.30 -8.14 16.66
CA TYR A 60 4.15 -7.32 17.03
C TYR A 60 4.15 -5.94 16.36
N SER A 61 5.11 -5.64 15.49
CA SER A 61 5.18 -4.38 14.76
C SER A 61 4.03 -4.27 13.75
N GLU A 62 3.13 -3.33 14.04
CA GLU A 62 2.11 -2.87 13.11
C GLU A 62 2.67 -1.93 12.05
N ASN A 63 3.97 -1.61 12.09
CA ASN A 63 4.56 -0.68 11.15
C ASN A 63 5.13 -1.43 9.94
N VAL A 64 5.08 -0.75 8.81
CA VAL A 64 5.74 -1.15 7.59
C VAL A 64 6.65 0.00 7.18
N LEU A 65 7.91 -0.32 6.95
CA LEU A 65 8.90 0.63 6.47
C LEU A 65 8.97 0.57 4.94
N PHE A 66 8.90 1.75 4.33
CA PHE A 66 9.10 1.96 2.91
C PHE A 66 10.28 2.90 2.70
N TYR A 67 10.97 2.74 1.59
CA TYR A 67 12.00 3.65 1.13
C TYR A 67 11.52 4.32 -0.16
N SER A 68 11.44 5.65 -0.12
CA SER A 68 11.10 6.47 -1.28
C SER A 68 12.38 6.81 -2.05
N LEU A 69 12.48 6.36 -3.30
CA LEU A 69 13.65 6.65 -4.16
C LEU A 69 13.75 8.11 -4.59
N SER A 70 12.62 8.81 -4.65
CA SER A 70 12.51 10.22 -5.03
C SER A 70 12.95 11.16 -3.92
N THR A 71 12.56 10.88 -2.68
CA THR A 71 12.93 11.72 -1.53
C THR A 71 14.16 11.21 -0.79
N LEU A 72 14.60 9.97 -1.08
CA LEU A 72 15.66 9.25 -0.37
C LEU A 72 15.38 9.10 1.13
N LYS A 73 14.10 9.05 1.52
CA LYS A 73 13.64 8.94 2.91
C LYS A 73 13.03 7.58 3.20
N THR A 74 13.16 7.17 4.46
CA THR A 74 12.38 6.09 5.04
C THR A 74 11.03 6.62 5.51
N ILE A 75 9.97 6.03 4.99
CA ILE A 75 8.58 6.34 5.31
C ILE A 75 8.04 5.20 6.17
N LYS A 76 7.56 5.53 7.35
CA LYS A 76 6.98 4.57 8.28
C LYS A 76 5.47 4.66 8.22
N VAL A 77 4.83 3.56 7.82
CA VAL A 77 3.37 3.48 7.68
C VAL A 77 2.83 2.56 8.75
N HIS A 78 1.91 3.07 9.56
CA HIS A 78 1.21 2.28 10.56
C HIS A 78 0.05 1.52 9.92
N VAL A 79 0.04 0.20 10.10
CA VAL A 79 -0.94 -0.73 9.55
C VAL A 79 -1.46 -1.62 10.68
N PRO A 80 -2.59 -1.26 11.33
CA PRO A 80 -3.08 -1.93 12.52
C PRO A 80 -3.27 -3.45 12.35
N ASP A 81 -3.63 -3.87 11.15
CA ASP A 81 -3.92 -5.27 10.81
C ASP A 81 -2.67 -6.11 10.53
N MET A 82 -1.47 -5.65 10.90
CA MET A 82 -0.21 -6.37 10.65
C MET A 82 0.33 -7.18 11.84
N LYS A 83 -0.28 -7.08 13.03
CA LYS A 83 0.11 -7.91 14.19
C LYS A 83 0.03 -9.38 13.81
N SER A 84 1.09 -10.13 14.08
CA SER A 84 1.16 -11.56 13.78
C SER A 84 0.94 -11.91 12.29
N ARG A 85 1.22 -10.98 11.36
CA ARG A 85 1.13 -11.24 9.91
C ARG A 85 2.45 -11.04 9.19
N ARG A 86 2.71 -11.87 8.18
CA ARG A 86 3.85 -11.75 7.26
C ARG A 86 3.39 -11.08 5.97
N VAL A 87 4.21 -10.20 5.39
CA VAL A 87 3.91 -9.64 4.07
C VAL A 87 4.47 -10.57 3.00
N ALA A 88 3.59 -11.08 2.13
CA ALA A 88 4.00 -11.99 1.05
C ALA A 88 4.42 -11.24 -0.21
N THR A 89 3.72 -10.14 -0.54
CA THR A 89 3.93 -9.38 -1.79
C THR A 89 3.50 -7.93 -1.62
N SER A 90 4.18 -7.02 -2.32
CA SER A 90 3.72 -5.65 -2.56
C SER A 90 3.52 -5.50 -4.07
N SER A 91 2.28 -5.27 -4.51
CA SER A 91 2.03 -4.78 -5.87
C SER A 91 1.68 -3.31 -5.81
N SER A 92 1.64 -2.63 -6.95
CA SER A 92 1.68 -1.16 -7.15
C SER A 92 0.67 -0.30 -6.35
N SER A 93 -0.18 -0.87 -5.49
CA SER A 93 -1.00 -0.13 -4.55
C SER A 93 -1.38 -0.85 -3.23
N HIS A 94 -1.10 -2.15 -3.09
CA HIS A 94 -1.57 -2.94 -1.95
C HIS A 94 -0.55 -3.98 -1.49
N LEU A 95 -0.60 -4.27 -0.19
CA LEU A 95 0.13 -5.34 0.48
C LEU A 95 -0.79 -6.56 0.64
N ILE A 96 -0.22 -7.76 0.48
CA ILE A 96 -0.86 -8.99 0.95
C ILE A 96 -0.20 -9.38 2.28
N ALA A 97 -1.00 -9.40 3.34
CA ALA A 97 -0.59 -9.87 4.65
C ALA A 97 -1.22 -11.24 4.94
N ILE A 98 -0.37 -12.22 5.25
CA ILE A 98 -0.75 -13.60 5.55
C ILE A 98 -0.64 -13.80 7.06
N ASP A 99 -1.65 -14.43 7.65
CA ASP A 99 -1.67 -14.79 9.05
C ASP A 99 -0.56 -15.81 9.39
N LYS A 100 0.12 -15.63 10.52
CA LYS A 100 1.20 -16.54 10.94
C LYS A 100 0.66 -17.87 11.46
N ASP A 101 -0.55 -17.87 12.05
CA ASP A 101 -1.16 -19.06 12.66
C ASP A 101 -2.03 -19.85 11.66
N ASP A 102 -2.58 -19.17 10.64
CA ASP A 102 -3.26 -19.79 9.49
C ASP A 102 -2.70 -19.21 8.18
N ASP A 103 -1.69 -19.85 7.60
CA ASP A 103 -1.04 -19.41 6.36
C ASP A 103 -1.94 -19.44 5.11
N LEU A 104 -3.19 -19.91 5.26
CA LEU A 104 -4.24 -19.83 4.24
C LEU A 104 -5.19 -18.64 4.45
N SER A 105 -5.02 -17.89 5.54
CA SER A 105 -5.76 -16.66 5.85
C SER A 105 -4.93 -15.46 5.42
N ALA A 106 -5.49 -14.65 4.51
CA ALA A 106 -4.81 -13.48 3.98
C ALA A 106 -5.74 -12.27 3.89
N VAL A 107 -5.13 -11.09 4.00
CA VAL A 107 -5.80 -9.82 3.82
C VAL A 107 -5.06 -8.95 2.81
N LEU A 108 -5.82 -8.23 2.00
CA LEU A 108 -5.32 -7.17 1.15
C LEU A 108 -5.38 -5.86 1.91
N ILE A 109 -4.27 -5.14 1.96
CA ILE A 109 -4.13 -3.90 2.72
C ILE A 109 -3.68 -2.79 1.79
N ASN A 110 -4.37 -1.66 1.84
CA ASN A 110 -3.88 -0.44 1.23
C ASN A 110 -3.01 0.32 2.25
N PRO A 111 -1.68 0.38 2.09
CA PRO A 111 -0.81 0.99 3.10
C PRO A 111 -1.08 2.49 3.27
N LEU A 112 -1.50 3.21 2.23
CA LEU A 112 -1.74 4.65 2.29
C LEU A 112 -3.02 5.03 3.04
N SER A 113 -4.05 4.18 2.98
CA SER A 113 -5.34 4.44 3.63
C SER A 113 -5.59 3.59 4.88
N GLY A 114 -4.76 2.57 5.11
CA GLY A 114 -4.98 1.57 6.16
C GLY A 114 -6.20 0.67 5.92
N LYS A 115 -6.89 0.78 4.77
CA LYS A 115 -8.07 -0.02 4.48
C LYS A 115 -7.67 -1.47 4.23
N THR A 116 -8.32 -2.38 4.95
CA THR A 116 -8.12 -3.82 4.85
C THR A 116 -9.33 -4.50 4.20
N THR A 117 -9.08 -5.52 3.40
CA THR A 117 -10.11 -6.39 2.81
C THR A 117 -9.67 -7.84 2.95
N ALA A 118 -10.52 -8.68 3.55
CA ALA A 118 -10.25 -10.12 3.66
C ALA A 118 -10.22 -10.74 2.26
N LEU A 119 -9.20 -11.56 1.98
CA LEU A 119 -9.15 -12.35 0.77
C LEU A 119 -9.91 -13.67 0.95
N PRO A 120 -10.37 -14.30 -0.14
CA PRO A 120 -10.78 -15.68 -0.09
C PRO A 120 -9.67 -16.56 0.49
N ARG A 121 -10.06 -17.63 1.18
CA ARG A 121 -9.10 -18.58 1.75
C ARG A 121 -8.13 -19.05 0.66
N LEU A 122 -6.83 -18.95 0.93
CA LEU A 122 -5.81 -19.34 -0.03
C LEU A 122 -5.88 -20.86 -0.30
N PRO A 123 -5.58 -21.30 -1.52
CA PRO A 123 -5.48 -22.72 -1.83
C PRO A 123 -4.46 -23.45 -0.94
N LYS A 124 -4.73 -24.73 -0.64
CA LYS A 124 -3.87 -25.54 0.25
C LYS A 124 -2.41 -25.67 -0.20
N PHE A 125 -2.11 -25.47 -1.49
CA PHE A 125 -0.73 -25.55 -1.99
C PHE A 125 0.16 -24.37 -1.53
N PHE A 126 -0.41 -23.32 -0.94
CA PHE A 126 0.34 -22.27 -0.25
C PHE A 126 0.82 -22.69 1.14
N HIS A 127 0.24 -23.75 1.71
CA HIS A 127 0.52 -24.17 3.06
C HIS A 127 1.98 -24.62 3.21
N ASN A 128 2.72 -24.02 4.15
CA ASN A 128 4.14 -24.26 4.44
C ASN A 128 5.10 -24.15 3.25
N ASN A 129 4.63 -23.68 2.09
CA ASN A 129 5.46 -23.45 0.93
C ASN A 129 5.88 -21.99 0.94
N GLY A 130 7.19 -21.73 0.94
CA GLY A 130 7.73 -20.40 0.69
C GLY A 130 7.26 -19.93 -0.69
N ALA A 131 6.18 -19.16 -0.72
CA ALA A 131 5.59 -18.65 -1.94
C ALA A 131 5.98 -17.18 -2.11
N HIS A 132 6.45 -16.81 -3.29
CA HIS A 132 6.71 -15.43 -3.67
C HIS A 132 5.84 -15.10 -4.88
N GLY A 133 5.12 -14.00 -4.85
CA GLY A 133 4.22 -13.62 -5.94
C GLY A 133 4.28 -12.14 -6.27
N TRP A 134 3.59 -11.77 -7.33
CA TRP A 134 3.28 -10.38 -7.67
C TRP A 134 1.85 -10.29 -8.19
N ILE A 135 1.16 -9.21 -7.83
CA ILE A 135 -0.15 -8.90 -8.40
C ILE A 135 0.06 -8.01 -9.62
N THR A 136 -0.57 -8.36 -10.72
CA THR A 136 -0.58 -7.55 -11.93
C THR A 136 -1.72 -6.53 -11.87
N GLY A 137 -1.62 -5.45 -12.64
CA GLY A 137 -2.60 -4.35 -12.65
C GLY A 137 -4.03 -4.74 -13.03
N GLU A 138 -4.25 -5.96 -13.55
CA GLU A 138 -5.57 -6.50 -13.89
C GLU A 138 -6.26 -7.20 -12.71
N GLY A 139 -5.67 -7.17 -11.51
CA GLY A 139 -6.20 -7.87 -10.33
C GLY A 139 -5.86 -9.38 -10.32
N VAL A 140 -5.01 -9.84 -11.24
CA VAL A 140 -4.51 -11.21 -11.25
C VAL A 140 -3.31 -11.32 -10.30
N ILE A 141 -3.40 -12.23 -9.34
CA ILE A 141 -2.31 -12.59 -8.43
C ILE A 141 -1.52 -13.74 -9.06
N THR A 142 -0.27 -13.48 -9.44
CA THR A 142 0.66 -14.51 -9.92
C THR A 142 1.56 -14.93 -8.78
N VAL A 143 1.61 -16.22 -8.48
CA VAL A 143 2.45 -16.76 -7.41
C VAL A 143 3.42 -17.78 -7.98
N VAL A 144 4.69 -17.61 -7.65
CA VAL A 144 5.78 -18.53 -7.92
C VAL A 144 6.07 -19.31 -6.64
N LEU A 145 6.06 -20.63 -6.75
CA LEU A 145 6.40 -21.54 -5.66
C LEU A 145 7.88 -21.93 -5.78
N ASN A 146 8.63 -21.84 -4.68
CA ASN A 146 9.94 -22.47 -4.61
C ASN A 146 9.72 -23.95 -4.26
N ASN A 147 10.14 -24.84 -5.17
CA ASN A 147 10.23 -26.28 -4.91
C ASN A 147 11.51 -26.60 -4.14
#